data_AF-I3WFP4-F1
#
_entry.id   AF-I3WFP4-F1
#
_cell.length_a   1.000
_cell.length_b   1.000
_cell.length_c   1.000
_cell.angle_alpha   90.00
_cell.angle_beta   90.00
_cell.angle_gamma   90.00
#
_symmetry.space_group_name_H-M   'P 1'
#
loop_
_entity.id
_entity.type
_entity.pdbx_description
1 polymer ?
#
loop_
_entity_poly.entity_id
_entity_poly.type
_entity_poly.pdbx_seq_one_letter_code
_entity_poly.pdbx_strand_id
1 'polypeptide(L)'
;MPQSLIPQLEEQTAGQSKNEFLFRAKRGGYIHDHSWRTRIWYPSVRNAGMEGEGVNIHSLRHTYASIAIACGADVKTLQKQLGHATASITLDVYAGLWPERLNEVADAVDQMRLKAIDAGKTSETAAVA
;
A
#
# COMPACT_ATOMS: atom_id res chain seq x y z
N MET A 1 11.19 -6.02 -1.12
CA MET A 1 11.63 -4.85 -0.33
C MET A 1 12.16 -3.80 -1.29
N PRO A 2 11.88 -2.49 -1.09
CA PRO A 2 12.41 -1.43 -1.93
C PRO A 2 13.95 -1.43 -1.94
N GLN A 3 14.55 -1.44 -3.13
CA GLN A 3 16.01 -1.49 -3.28
C GLN A 3 16.70 -0.24 -2.71
N SER A 4 16.01 0.90 -2.76
CA SER A 4 16.50 2.17 -2.22
C SER A 4 16.82 2.14 -0.72
N LEU A 5 16.20 1.22 0.04
CA LEU A 5 16.42 1.09 1.48
C LEU A 5 17.57 0.15 1.83
N ILE A 6 18.05 -0.68 0.90
CA ILE A 6 19.07 -1.69 1.18
C ILE A 6 20.35 -1.06 1.74
N PRO A 7 20.94 -0.02 1.12
CA PRO A 7 22.20 0.54 1.62
C PRO A 7 22.10 1.05 3.06
N GLN A 8 20.98 1.69 3.40
CA GLN A 8 20.72 2.22 4.74
C GLN A 8 20.54 1.10 5.76
N LEU A 9 19.89 0.00 5.38
CA LEU A 9 19.72 -1.16 6.23
C LEU A 9 21.03 -1.93 6.43
N GLU A 10 21.87 -2.03 5.40
CA GLU A 10 23.21 -2.63 5.49
C GLU A 10 24.11 -1.83 6.43
N GLU A 11 24.13 -0.51 6.29
CA GLU A 11 24.86 0.39 7.20
C GLU A 11 24.32 0.25 8.64
N GLN A 12 23.00 0.27 8.81
CA GLN A 12 22.35 0.15 10.12
C GLN A 12 22.62 -1.20 10.79
N THR A 13 22.84 -2.27 10.01
CA THR A 13 23.08 -3.64 10.53
C THR A 13 24.56 -4.02 10.56
N ALA A 14 25.46 -3.13 10.16
CA ALA A 14 26.89 -3.39 10.14
C ALA A 14 27.42 -3.80 11.53
N GLY A 15 28.10 -4.95 11.60
CA GLY A 15 28.65 -5.49 12.85
C GLY A 15 27.62 -6.09 13.81
N GLN A 16 26.35 -6.19 13.41
CA GLN A 16 25.28 -6.73 14.26
C GLN A 16 25.12 -8.24 14.07
N SER A 17 24.76 -8.93 15.15
CA SER A 17 24.37 -10.35 15.08
C SER A 17 22.91 -10.50 14.63
N LYS A 18 22.57 -11.66 14.05
CA LYS A 18 21.22 -11.94 13.51
C LYS A 18 20.08 -11.85 14.54
N ASN A 19 20.39 -11.92 15.84
CA ASN A 19 19.39 -11.94 16.90
C ASN A 19 19.17 -10.58 17.57
N GLU A 20 19.80 -9.52 17.05
CA GLU A 20 19.66 -8.20 17.62
C GLU A 20 18.56 -7.39 16.91
N PHE A 21 18.00 -6.39 17.60
CA PHE A 21 16.98 -5.53 17.01
C PHE A 21 17.58 -4.65 15.91
N LEU A 22 16.88 -4.57 14.76
CA LEU A 22 17.22 -3.68 13.65
C LEU A 22 17.18 -2.19 14.08
N PHE A 23 16.16 -1.83 14.86
CA PHE A 23 16.03 -0.50 15.45
C PHE A 23 16.22 -0.61 16.96
N ARG A 24 17.24 0.08 17.48
CA ARG A 24 17.65 -0.01 18.89
C ARG A 24 17.49 1.31 19.61
N ALA A 25 17.18 1.23 20.90
CA ALA A 25 17.39 2.34 21.81
C ALA A 25 18.91 2.59 21.98
N LYS A 26 19.27 3.80 22.43
CA LYS A 26 20.67 4.23 22.63
C LYS A 26 21.54 3.26 23.45
N ARG A 27 20.95 2.43 24.31
CA ARG A 27 21.64 1.45 25.16
C ARG A 27 21.59 0.01 24.62
N GLY A 28 21.21 -0.20 23.35
CA GLY A 28 21.31 -1.51 22.69
C GLY A 28 20.10 -2.45 22.85
N GLY A 29 18.99 -1.99 23.44
CA GLY A 29 17.74 -2.76 23.60
C GLY A 29 16.60 -2.30 22.69
N TYR A 30 15.40 -2.80 22.95
CA TYR A 30 14.20 -2.40 22.21
C TYR A 30 13.85 -0.92 22.41
N ILE A 31 13.15 -0.36 21.44
CA ILE A 31 12.65 1.01 21.51
C ILE A 31 11.35 1.02 22.34
N HIS A 32 11.32 1.85 23.39
CA HIS A 32 10.09 2.12 24.12
C HIS A 32 9.27 3.22 23.43
N ASP A 33 8.03 2.91 23.04
CA ASP A 33 7.12 3.81 22.34
C ASP A 33 7.01 5.20 22.96
N HIS A 34 6.82 5.30 24.29
CA HIS A 34 6.69 6.59 24.95
C HIS A 34 7.96 7.44 24.85
N SER A 35 9.12 6.83 25.09
CA SER A 35 10.41 7.52 25.01
C SER A 35 10.74 7.92 23.57
N TRP A 36 10.41 7.07 22.60
CA TRP A 36 10.59 7.37 21.19
C TRP A 36 9.66 8.48 20.71
N ARG A 37 8.38 8.44 21.09
CA ARG A 37 7.41 9.49 20.75
C ARG A 37 7.87 10.85 21.23
N THR A 38 8.26 10.93 22.50
CA THR A 38 8.67 12.19 23.13
C THR A 38 10.00 12.72 22.61
N ARG A 39 10.98 11.84 22.37
CA ARG A 39 12.36 12.26 22.05
C ARG A 39 12.68 12.29 20.57
N ILE A 40 11.93 11.56 19.73
CA ILE A 40 12.19 11.42 18.30
C ILE A 40 10.99 11.90 17.50
N TRP A 41 9.79 11.37 17.75
CA TRP A 41 8.62 11.69 16.92
C TRP A 41 8.21 13.16 16.99
N TYR A 42 7.86 13.68 18.18
CA TYR A 42 7.41 15.08 18.30
C TYR A 42 8.45 16.09 17.82
N PRO A 43 9.75 15.95 18.13
CA PRO A 43 10.77 16.81 17.55
C PRO A 43 10.82 16.72 16.02
N SER A 44 10.66 15.53 15.45
CA SER A 44 10.64 15.36 13.98
C SER A 44 9.43 16.04 13.34
N VAL A 45 8.24 15.92 13.94
CA VAL A 45 7.02 16.59 13.48
C VAL A 45 7.17 18.12 13.54
N ARG A 46 7.76 18.64 14.62
CA ARG A 46 8.06 20.07 14.74
C ARG A 46 9.06 20.54 13.70
N ASN A 47 10.14 19.78 13.49
CA ASN A 47 11.16 20.12 12.49
C ASN A 47 10.62 20.08 11.06
N ALA A 48 9.59 19.26 10.81
CA ALA A 48 8.86 19.23 9.55
C ALA A 48 7.83 20.36 9.42
N GLY A 49 7.65 21.22 10.44
CA GLY A 49 6.67 22.30 10.43
C GLY A 49 5.22 21.84 10.56
N MET A 50 4.98 20.64 11.08
CA MET A 50 3.65 20.02 11.15
C MET A 50 3.12 19.96 12.60
N GLU A 51 3.63 20.80 13.50
CA GLU A 51 3.15 20.86 14.88
C GLU A 51 1.72 21.40 14.91
N GLY A 52 0.80 20.66 15.54
CA GLY A 52 -0.63 21.01 15.56
C GLY A 52 -1.48 20.32 14.48
N GLU A 53 -0.86 19.73 13.46
CA GLU A 53 -1.56 19.09 12.32
C GLU A 53 -2.13 17.69 12.65
N GLY A 54 -2.07 17.25 13.91
CA GLY A 54 -2.56 15.92 14.31
C GLY A 54 -1.76 14.73 13.75
N VAL A 55 -0.59 14.97 13.15
CA VAL A 55 0.26 13.96 12.51
C VAL A 55 0.81 12.98 13.55
N ASN A 56 0.54 11.69 13.33
CA ASN A 56 1.01 10.60 14.18
C ASN A 56 1.72 9.53 13.36
N ILE A 57 2.31 8.53 14.02
CA ILE A 57 3.10 7.51 13.33
C ILE A 57 2.30 6.71 12.30
N HIS A 58 0.99 6.53 12.51
CA HIS A 58 0.11 5.89 11.53
C HIS A 58 -0.14 6.76 10.30
N SER A 59 0.01 8.09 10.39
CA SER A 59 -0.05 8.98 9.24
C SER A 59 0.96 8.57 8.16
N LEU A 60 2.16 8.09 8.53
CA LEU A 60 3.13 7.57 7.55
C LEU A 60 2.59 6.33 6.80
N ARG A 61 1.83 5.46 7.48
CA ARG A 61 1.16 4.32 6.84
C ARG A 61 0.08 4.80 5.87
N HIS A 62 -0.68 5.83 6.23
CA HIS A 62 -1.67 6.44 5.33
C HIS A 62 -1.02 7.07 4.10
N THR A 63 0.12 7.75 4.26
CA THR A 63 0.90 8.29 3.14
C THR A 63 1.37 7.17 2.21
N TYR A 64 1.94 6.09 2.76
CA TYR A 64 2.35 4.93 1.96
C TYR A 64 1.18 4.33 1.17
N ALA A 65 0.03 4.11 1.83
CA ALA A 65 -1.15 3.57 1.17
C ALA A 65 -1.64 4.46 0.03
N SER A 66 -1.69 5.78 0.27
CA SER A 66 -2.13 6.75 -0.74
C SER A 66 -1.20 6.75 -1.96
N ILE A 67 0.11 6.72 -1.75
CA ILE A 67 1.11 6.62 -2.84
C ILE A 67 0.95 5.29 -3.58
N ALA A 68 0.80 4.18 -2.88
CA ALA A 68 0.65 2.86 -3.50
C ALA A 68 -0.59 2.78 -4.40
N ILE A 69 -1.71 3.33 -3.95
CA ILE A 69 -2.95 3.41 -4.75
C ILE A 69 -2.76 4.29 -5.98
N ALA A 70 -2.13 5.46 -5.82
CA ALA A 70 -1.81 6.35 -6.94
C ALA A 70 -0.88 5.68 -7.97
N CYS A 71 0.00 4.78 -7.53
CA CYS A 71 0.85 3.95 -8.39
C CYS A 71 0.14 2.70 -8.96
N GLY A 72 -1.16 2.54 -8.75
CA GLY A 72 -1.98 1.47 -9.35
C GLY A 72 -2.05 0.18 -8.52
N ALA A 73 -1.72 0.20 -7.24
CA ALA A 73 -1.90 -0.96 -6.38
C ALA A 73 -3.39 -1.33 -6.26
N ASP A 74 -3.72 -2.62 -6.45
CA ASP A 74 -5.05 -3.13 -6.14
C ASP A 74 -5.24 -3.32 -4.63
N VAL A 75 -6.51 -3.41 -4.23
CA VAL A 75 -6.94 -3.52 -2.82
C VAL A 75 -6.29 -4.71 -2.11
N LYS A 76 -6.15 -5.87 -2.78
CA LYS A 76 -5.64 -7.10 -2.18
C LYS A 76 -4.13 -7.04 -2.01
N THR A 77 -3.42 -6.50 -3.00
CA THR A 77 -1.98 -6.23 -2.90
C THR A 77 -1.70 -5.26 -1.75
N LEU A 78 -2.43 -4.14 -1.68
CA LEU A 78 -2.26 -3.17 -0.60
C LEU A 78 -2.59 -3.77 0.77
N GLN A 79 -3.68 -4.52 0.90
CA GLN A 79 -4.04 -5.20 2.14
C GLN A 79 -2.91 -6.12 2.64
N LYS A 80 -2.36 -6.95 1.75
CA LYS A 80 -1.25 -7.85 2.09
C LYS A 80 -0.01 -7.07 2.52
N GLN A 81 0.29 -5.97 1.84
CA GLN A 81 1.46 -5.15 2.10
C GLN A 81 1.36 -4.37 3.42
N LEU A 82 0.14 -3.93 3.79
CA LEU A 82 -0.16 -3.30 5.07
C LEU A 82 -0.31 -4.30 6.23
N GLY A 83 -0.41 -5.60 5.93
CA GLY A 83 -0.64 -6.63 6.95
C GLY A 83 -1.99 -6.51 7.64
N HIS A 84 -3.00 -5.93 6.97
CA HIS A 84 -4.35 -5.88 7.51
C HIS A 84 -4.96 -7.27 7.52
N ALA A 85 -5.58 -7.64 8.65
CA ALA A 85 -6.22 -8.93 8.83
C ALA A 85 -7.33 -9.17 7.80
N THR A 86 -8.01 -8.11 7.35
CA THR A 86 -9.06 -8.17 6.34
C THR A 86 -8.93 -7.04 5.31
N ALA A 87 -9.44 -7.28 4.10
CA ALA A 87 -9.52 -6.28 3.03
C ALA A 87 -10.46 -5.12 3.40
N SER A 88 -11.49 -5.37 4.21
CA SER A 88 -12.43 -4.36 4.69
C SER A 88 -11.73 -3.20 5.38
N ILE A 89 -10.74 -3.44 6.26
CA ILE A 89 -9.96 -2.37 6.90
C ILE A 89 -9.32 -1.44 5.86
N THR A 90 -8.86 -1.99 4.74
CA THR A 90 -8.25 -1.20 3.66
C THR A 90 -9.30 -0.44 2.87
N LEU A 91 -10.44 -1.05 2.56
CA LEU A 91 -11.54 -0.41 1.83
C LEU A 91 -12.20 0.69 2.66
N ASP A 92 -12.46 0.45 3.94
CA ASP A 92 -13.09 1.40 4.85
C ASP A 92 -12.27 2.69 4.98
N VAL A 93 -10.95 2.59 4.85
CA VAL A 93 -10.01 3.70 5.03
C VAL A 93 -9.61 4.37 3.72
N TYR A 94 -9.50 3.60 2.62
CA TYR A 94 -8.88 4.09 1.37
C TYR A 94 -9.75 3.95 0.12
N ALA A 95 -10.99 3.44 0.20
CA ALA A 95 -11.84 3.24 -0.98
C ALA A 95 -11.94 4.48 -1.88
N GLY A 96 -12.07 5.66 -1.27
CA GLY A 96 -12.17 6.94 -2.00
C GLY A 96 -10.89 7.38 -2.73
N LEU A 97 -9.77 6.67 -2.57
CA LEU A 97 -8.52 6.98 -3.28
C LEU A 97 -8.40 6.25 -4.62
N TRP A 98 -9.17 5.18 -4.84
CA TRP A 98 -9.16 4.50 -6.14
C TRP A 98 -10.01 5.28 -7.14
N PRO A 99 -9.54 5.38 -8.41
CA PRO A 99 -10.34 5.98 -9.46
C PRO A 99 -11.64 5.18 -9.67
N GLU A 100 -12.75 5.89 -9.86
CA GLU A 100 -14.01 5.27 -10.24
C GLU A 100 -13.92 4.80 -11.69
N ARG A 101 -14.19 3.51 -11.93
CA ARG A 101 -14.04 2.87 -13.25
C ARG A 101 -15.29 2.14 -13.70
N LEU A 102 -16.46 2.52 -13.18
CA LEU A 102 -17.72 1.81 -13.45
C LEU A 102 -18.04 1.74 -14.94
N ASN A 103 -17.89 2.85 -15.67
CA ASN A 103 -18.15 2.91 -17.12
C ASN A 103 -17.14 2.06 -17.91
N GLU A 104 -15.84 2.13 -17.59
CA GLU A 104 -14.83 1.31 -18.26
C GLU A 104 -15.10 -0.20 -18.09
N VAL A 105 -15.55 -0.60 -16.89
CA VAL A 105 -15.93 -1.99 -16.62
C VAL A 105 -17.18 -2.38 -17.42
N ALA A 106 -18.19 -1.51 -17.46
CA ALA A 106 -19.41 -1.75 -18.23
C ALA A 106 -19.09 -1.91 -19.73
N ASP A 107 -18.29 -1.01 -20.29
CA ASP A 107 -17.88 -1.05 -21.70
C ASP A 107 -17.09 -2.33 -22.01
N ALA A 108 -16.15 -2.71 -21.13
CA ALA A 108 -15.35 -3.93 -21.32
C ALA A 108 -16.22 -5.21 -21.32
N VAL A 109 -17.22 -5.27 -20.43
CA VAL A 109 -18.18 -6.39 -20.38
C VAL A 109 -19.05 -6.41 -21.64
N ASP A 110 -19.55 -5.26 -22.09
CA ASP A 110 -20.37 -5.17 -23.30
C ASP A 110 -19.58 -5.60 -24.56
N GLN A 111 -18.34 -5.13 -24.69
CA GLN A 111 -17.46 -5.54 -25.79
C GLN A 111 -17.18 -7.05 -25.80
N MET A 112 -17.00 -7.67 -24.63
CA MET A 112 -16.87 -9.14 -24.53
C MET A 112 -18.17 -9.84 -24.96
N ARG A 113 -19.33 -9.30 -24.59
CA ARG A 113 -20.62 -9.86 -24.94
C ARG A 113 -20.88 -9.79 -26.44
N LEU A 114 -20.62 -8.65 -27.08
CA LEU A 114 -20.79 -8.45 -28.53
C LEU A 114 -19.93 -9.44 -29.33
N LYS A 115 -18.66 -9.60 -28.96
CA LYS A 115 -17.76 -10.59 -29.58
C LYS A 115 -18.30 -12.02 -29.50
N ALA A 116 -18.89 -12.39 -28.36
CA ALA A 116 -19.48 -13.71 -28.17
C ALA A 116 -20.75 -13.92 -29.03
N ILE A 117 -21.57 -12.87 -29.22
CA ILE A 117 -22.74 -12.92 -30.10
C ILE A 117 -22.31 -13.14 -31.55
N ASP A 118 -21.32 -12.37 -32.01
CA ASP A 118 -20.86 -12.45 -33.40
C ASP A 118 -20.19 -13.80 -33.71
N ALA A 119 -19.42 -14.35 -32.78
CA ALA A 119 -18.87 -15.71 -32.89
C ALA A 119 -19.98 -16.78 -33.05
N GLY A 120 -21.10 -16.64 -32.33
CA GLY A 120 -22.24 -17.54 -32.43
C GLY A 120 -22.93 -17.49 -33.81
N LYS A 121 -23.17 -16.27 -34.33
CA LYS A 121 -23.74 -16.06 -35.68
C LYS A 121 -22.85 -16.62 -36.79
N THR A 122 -21.54 -16.49 -36.63
CA THR A 122 -20.57 -17.03 -37.60
C THR A 122 -20.59 -18.56 -37.64
N SER A 123 -20.84 -19.22 -36.50
CA SER A 123 -20.98 -20.68 -36.42
C SER A 123 -22.31 -21.19 -37.01
N GLU A 124 -23.39 -20.43 -36.84
CA GLU A 124 -24.72 -20.79 -37.35
C GLU A 124 -24.80 -20.63 -38.88
N THR A 125 -24.12 -19.63 -39.45
CA THR A 125 -24.06 -19.43 -40.90
C THR A 125 -23.22 -20.50 -41.61
N ALA A 126 -22.20 -21.06 -40.93
CA ALA A 126 -21.36 -22.13 -41.47
C ALA A 126 -22.00 -23.53 -41.38
N ALA A 127 -23.03 -23.73 -40.55
CA ALA A 127 -23.73 -25.01 -40.40
C ALA A 127 -24.91 -25.21 -41.37
N VAL A 128 -25.30 -24.16 -42.10
CA VAL A 128 -26.41 -24.17 -43.08
C VAL A 128 -25.90 -24.17 -44.54
N ALA A 129 -24.57 -24.19 -44.73
CA ALA A 129 -23.90 -24.34 -46.03
C ALA A 129 -23.32 -25.76 -46.18
#